data_AF-A0A7L8S6G8-F1
#
_entry.id   AF-A0A7L8S6G8-F1
#
_cell.length_a   1.000
_cell.length_b   1.000
_cell.length_c   1.000
_cell.angle_alpha   90.00
_cell.angle_beta   90.00
_cell.angle_gamma   90.00
#
_symmetry.space_group_name_H-M   'P 1'
#
loop_
_entity.id
_entity.type
_entity.pdbx_description
1 polymer ?
#
loop_
_entity_poly.entity_id
_entity_poly.type
_entity_poly.pdbx_seq_one_letter_code
_entity_poly.pdbx_strand_id
1 'polypeptide(L)'
;MHNIERNADWYLLKLAEELGELTAEHLLLAGRAKPNSDGSGGTREALESEAADLFGQFVLYLRANEIDIEAAIERKWLRHLDKYVGLDAEETASGI
;
A
#
# COMPACT_ATOMS: atom_id res chain seq x y z
N MET A 1 27.78 -4.27 12.36
CA MET A 1 26.51 -4.55 11.67
C MET A 1 25.68 -5.42 12.59
N HIS A 2 24.59 -4.90 13.15
CA HIS A 2 23.75 -5.68 14.05
C HIS A 2 23.04 -6.76 13.23
N ASN A 3 23.24 -8.03 13.60
CA ASN A 3 22.68 -9.19 12.92
C ASN A 3 21.20 -9.34 13.27
N ILE A 4 20.37 -8.40 12.80
CA ILE A 4 18.93 -8.48 12.93
C ILE A 4 18.44 -9.50 11.91
N GLU A 5 17.82 -10.56 12.40
CA GLU A 5 17.18 -11.56 11.57
C GLU A 5 16.00 -10.92 10.83
N ARG A 6 16.00 -11.00 9.50
CA ARG A 6 14.89 -10.53 8.66
C ARG A 6 13.79 -11.58 8.64
N ASN A 7 13.14 -11.78 9.78
CA ASN A 7 11.99 -12.66 9.94
C ASN A 7 10.67 -11.93 9.60
N ALA A 8 9.54 -12.63 9.67
CA ALA A 8 8.23 -12.05 9.35
C ALA A 8 7.90 -10.80 10.18
N ASP A 9 8.26 -10.80 11.48
CA ASP A 9 8.06 -9.65 12.37
C ASP A 9 8.88 -8.44 11.93
N TRP A 10 10.13 -8.66 11.52
CA TRP A 10 10.98 -7.60 10.96
C TRP A 10 10.35 -7.01 9.69
N TYR A 11 9.83 -7.85 8.79
CA TYR A 11 9.17 -7.36 7.58
C TYR A 11 7.90 -6.56 7.91
N LEU A 12 7.13 -6.96 8.93
CA LEU A 12 5.96 -6.24 9.39
C LEU A 12 6.33 -4.87 9.98
N LEU A 13 7.36 -4.80 10.82
CA LEU A 13 7.84 -3.55 11.41
C LEU A 13 8.30 -2.57 10.34
N LYS A 14 9.10 -3.05 9.38
CA LYS A 14 9.51 -2.25 8.23
C LYS A 14 8.32 -1.78 7.40
N LEU A 15 7.31 -2.63 7.16
CA LEU A 15 6.10 -2.21 6.43
C LEU A 15 5.38 -1.04 7.13
N ALA A 16 5.34 -1.04 8.47
CA ALA A 16 4.78 0.07 9.24
C ALA A 16 5.64 1.34 9.17
N GLU A 17 6.96 1.20 9.09
CA GLU A 17 7.90 2.29 8.87
C GLU A 17 7.67 2.95 7.50
N GLU A 18 7.69 2.18 6.41
CA GLU A 18 7.47 2.71 5.04
C GLU A 18 6.09 3.38 4.91
N LEU A 19 5.06 2.84 5.58
CA LEU A 19 3.74 3.48 5.61
C LEU A 19 3.77 4.83 6.33
N GLY A 20 4.57 4.94 7.39
CA GLY A 20 4.80 6.18 8.11
C GLY A 20 5.50 7.23 7.26
N GLU A 21 6.54 6.83 6.52
CA GLU A 21 7.30 7.71 5.62
C GLU A 21 6.43 8.18 4.45
N LEU A 22 5.69 7.28 3.80
CA LEU A 22 4.68 7.65 2.79
C LEU A 22 3.63 8.62 3.34
N THR A 23 3.15 8.39 4.57
CA THR A 23 2.18 9.28 5.22
C THR A 23 2.76 10.66 5.48
N ALA A 24 4.02 10.76 5.91
CA ALA A 24 4.70 12.02 6.13
C ALA A 24 4.80 12.82 4.83
N GLU A 25 5.28 12.19 3.75
CA GLU A 25 5.39 12.82 2.43
C GLU A 25 4.03 13.25 1.86
N HIS A 26 2.99 12.44 2.06
CA HIS A 26 1.62 12.81 1.67
C HIS A 26 1.12 14.05 2.41
N LEU A 27 1.34 14.13 3.71
CA LEU A 27 0.92 15.28 4.52
C LEU A 27 1.73 16.54 4.19
N LEU A 28 3.01 16.41 3.88
CA LEU A 28 3.85 17.52 3.43
C LEU A 28 3.34 18.09 2.10
N LEU A 29 3.11 17.24 1.10
CA LEU A 29 2.55 17.65 -0.20
C LEU A 29 1.15 18.29 -0.07
N ALA A 30 0.33 17.80 0.86
CA ALA A 30 -0.99 18.36 1.13
C ALA A 30 -0.94 19.69 1.93
N GLY A 31 0.24 20.17 2.35
CA GLY A 31 0.38 21.35 3.19
C GLY A 31 -0.15 21.15 4.62
N ARG A 32 -0.23 19.90 5.09
CA ARG A 32 -0.80 19.49 6.39
C ARG A 32 0.26 19.07 7.40
N ALA A 33 1.55 19.15 7.05
CA ALA A 33 2.68 18.91 7.94
C ALA A 33 3.76 19.99 7.76
N LYS A 34 4.71 20.06 8.70
CA LYS A 34 5.88 20.94 8.60
C LYS A 34 7.06 20.16 8.01
N PRO A 35 7.80 20.73 7.05
CA PRO A 35 9.03 20.11 6.55
C PRO A 35 10.05 19.91 7.67
N ASN A 36 10.98 18.99 7.44
CA ASN A 36 12.16 18.83 8.29
C ASN A 36 12.97 20.14 8.36
N SER A 37 13.84 20.26 9.36
CA SER A 37 14.65 21.47 9.57
C SER A 37 15.56 21.83 8.39
N ASP A 38 15.87 20.87 7.52
CA ASP A 38 16.63 21.03 6.29
C ASP A 38 15.77 21.31 5.05
N GLY A 39 14.44 21.36 5.19
CA GLY A 39 13.49 21.57 4.11
C GLY A 39 13.33 20.38 3.16
N SER A 40 13.86 19.21 3.52
CA SER A 40 13.70 17.98 2.74
C SER A 40 12.26 17.43 2.80
N GLY A 41 11.91 16.62 1.81
CA GLY A 41 10.58 16.02 1.66
C GLY A 41 9.55 16.96 1.03
N GLY A 42 8.31 16.50 0.97
CA GLY A 42 7.18 17.21 0.38
C GLY A 42 7.27 17.37 -1.13
N THR A 43 7.98 16.49 -1.84
CA THR A 43 8.04 16.48 -3.30
C THR A 43 7.27 15.30 -3.87
N ARG A 44 6.84 15.42 -5.13
CA ARG A 44 6.17 14.31 -5.81
C ARG A 44 7.08 13.09 -5.94
N GLU A 45 8.37 13.31 -6.18
CA GLU A 45 9.38 12.26 -6.30
C GLU A 45 9.62 11.54 -4.96
N ALA A 46 9.66 12.27 -3.85
CA ALA A 46 9.77 11.67 -2.52
C ALA A 46 8.55 10.79 -2.22
N LEU A 47 7.33 11.28 -2.44
CA LEU A 47 6.11 10.48 -2.29
C LEU A 47 6.12 9.20 -3.16
N GLU A 48 6.59 9.30 -4.40
CA GLU A 48 6.71 8.15 -5.31
C GLU A 48 7.75 7.13 -4.83
N SER A 49 8.85 7.60 -4.24
CA SER A 49 9.88 6.75 -3.65
C SER A 49 9.33 5.98 -2.46
N GLU A 50 8.68 6.66 -1.50
CA GLU A 50 8.08 5.99 -0.34
C GLU A 50 6.95 5.02 -0.73
N ALA A 51 6.22 5.31 -1.83
CA ALA A 51 5.21 4.39 -2.34
C ALA A 51 5.83 3.11 -2.92
N ALA A 52 6.98 3.25 -3.59
CA ALA A 52 7.73 2.12 -4.10
C ALA A 52 8.32 1.27 -2.96
N ASP A 53 8.84 1.91 -1.91
CA ASP A 53 9.38 1.21 -0.74
C ASP A 53 8.29 0.47 0.04
N LEU A 54 7.14 1.11 0.28
CA LEU A 54 5.98 0.45 0.88
C LEU A 54 5.53 -0.78 0.07
N PHE A 55 5.43 -0.65 -1.26
CA PHE A 55 5.03 -1.76 -2.11
C PHE A 55 6.06 -2.89 -2.11
N GLY A 56 7.35 -2.57 -2.26
CA GLY A 56 8.43 -3.55 -2.21
C GLY A 56 8.45 -4.29 -0.87
N GLN A 57 8.29 -3.56 0.23
CA GLN A 57 8.24 -4.11 1.57
C GLN A 57 7.02 -5.01 1.79
N PHE A 58 5.87 -4.67 1.21
CA PHE A 58 4.69 -5.53 1.22
C PHE A 58 4.93 -6.85 0.48
N VAL A 59 5.55 -6.81 -0.70
CA VAL A 59 5.92 -8.02 -1.46
C VAL A 59 6.87 -8.92 -0.64
N LEU A 60 7.85 -8.33 0.06
CA LEU A 60 8.76 -9.08 0.91
C LEU A 60 8.04 -9.70 2.12
N TYR A 61 7.12 -8.98 2.75
CA TYR A 61 6.28 -9.50 3.83
C TYR A 61 5.43 -10.71 3.38
N LEU A 62 4.82 -10.61 2.19
CA LEU A 62 4.05 -11.71 1.61
C LEU A 62 4.92 -12.96 1.43
N ARG A 63 6.13 -12.78 0.89
CA ARG A 63 7.09 -13.88 0.71
C ARG A 63 7.52 -14.49 2.04
N ALA A 64 7.79 -13.68 3.06
CA ALA A 64 8.22 -14.15 4.38
C ALA A 64 7.14 -14.96 5.12
N ASN A 65 5.87 -14.77 4.76
CA ASN A 65 4.71 -15.48 5.32
C ASN A 65 4.13 -16.54 4.37
N GLU A 66 4.80 -16.82 3.25
CA GLU A 66 4.35 -17.79 2.24
C GLU A 66 2.92 -17.52 1.73
N ILE A 67 2.56 -16.24 1.58
CA ILE A 67 1.22 -15.83 1.16
C ILE A 67 1.12 -15.82 -0.37
N ASP A 68 0.23 -16.65 -0.90
CA ASP A 68 -0.29 -16.51 -2.26
C ASP A 68 -1.32 -15.38 -2.30
N ILE A 69 -0.85 -14.19 -2.67
CA ILE A 69 -1.67 -12.98 -2.70
C ILE A 69 -2.72 -13.00 -3.81
N GLU A 70 -2.45 -13.65 -4.94
CA GLU A 70 -3.40 -13.75 -6.06
C GLU A 70 -4.62 -14.58 -5.62
N ALA A 71 -4.37 -15.77 -5.08
CA ALA A 71 -5.43 -16.62 -4.57
C ALA A 71 -6.16 -15.98 -3.38
N ALA A 72 -5.46 -15.22 -2.52
CA ALA A 72 -6.09 -14.49 -1.42
C ALA A 72 -7.01 -13.36 -1.92
N ILE A 73 -6.60 -12.62 -2.95
CA ILE A 73 -7.43 -11.58 -3.60
C ILE A 73 -8.67 -12.20 -4.22
N GLU A 74 -8.53 -13.33 -4.94
CA GLU A 74 -9.67 -14.03 -5.54
C GLU A 74 -10.71 -14.42 -4.48
N ARG A 75 -10.26 -15.08 -3.41
CA ARG A 75 -11.12 -15.53 -2.31
C ARG A 75 -11.75 -14.40 -1.50
N LYS A 76 -11.12 -13.23 -1.39
CA LYS A 76 -11.57 -12.13 -0.53
C LYS A 76 -12.34 -11.06 -1.29
N TRP A 77 -11.81 -10.60 -2.42
CA TRP A 77 -12.33 -9.47 -3.18
C TRP A 77 -13.09 -9.92 -4.43
N LEU A 78 -12.50 -10.80 -5.25
CA LEU A 78 -13.10 -11.12 -6.56
C LEU A 78 -14.39 -11.94 -6.47
N ARG A 79 -14.59 -12.73 -5.41
CA ARG A 79 -15.88 -13.38 -5.10
C ARG A 79 -17.10 -12.44 -5.01
N HIS A 80 -16.88 -11.13 -4.98
CA HIS A 80 -17.93 -10.11 -4.94
C HIS A 80 -18.11 -9.35 -6.25
N LEU A 81 -17.25 -9.57 -7.26
CA LEU A 81 -17.34 -8.87 -8.54
C LEU A 81 -18.63 -9.19 -9.32
N ASP A 82 -19.16 -10.41 -9.20
CA ASP A 82 -20.43 -10.79 -9.82
C ASP A 82 -21.59 -9.89 -9.38
N LYS A 83 -21.51 -9.31 -8.18
CA LYS A 83 -22.51 -8.36 -7.67
C LYS A 83 -22.45 -7.00 -8.38
N TYR A 84 -21.30 -6.61 -8.91
CA TYR A 84 -21.13 -5.34 -9.62
C TYR A 84 -21.47 -5.48 -11.11
N VAL A 85 -21.08 -6.58 -11.74
CA VAL A 85 -21.46 -6.88 -13.14
C VAL A 85 -22.98 -7.03 -13.29
N GLY A 86 -23.66 -7.57 -12.27
CA GLY A 86 -25.13 -7.64 -12.25
C GLY A 86 -25.81 -6.27 -12.16
N LEU A 87 -25.23 -5.31 -11.44
CA LEU A 87 -25.75 -3.95 -11.33
C LEU A 87 -25.58 -3.18 -12.64
N ASP A 88 -24.42 -3.32 -13.31
CA ASP A 88 -24.18 -2.70 -14.62
C ASP A 88 -25.15 -3.25 -15.68
N ALA A 89 -25.47 -4.54 -15.62
CA ALA A 89 -26.43 -5.19 -16.52
C ALA A 89 -27.89 -4.76 -16.25
N GLU A 90 -28.29 -4.57 -14.99
CA GLU A 90 -29.62 -4.06 -14.62
C GLU A 90 -29.77 -2.56 -14.95
N GLU A 91 -28.73 -1.75 -14.76
CA GLU A 91 -28.71 -0.32 -15.13
C GLU A 91 -28.80 -0.12 -16.65
N THR A 92 -28.08 -0.96 -17.42
CA THR A 92 -28.19 -0.97 -18.89
C THR A 92 -29.56 -1.46 -19.38
N ALA A 93 -30.22 -2.36 -18.64
CA ALA A 93 -31.56 -2.87 -18.96
C ALA A 93 -32.70 -1.94 -18.52
N SER A 94 -32.48 -1.09 -17.52
CA SER A 94 -33.50 -0.21 -16.92
C SER A 94 -33.63 1.17 -17.59
N GLY A 95 -32.74 1.55 -18.51
CA GLY A 95 -32.92 2.68 -19.43
C GLY A 95 -33.59 3.93 -18.85
N ILE A 96 -32.87 4.65 -17.98
CA ILE A 96 -32.93 6.11 -17.91
C ILE A 96 -31.65 6.63 -18.56
#